data_AF-A0A1Z8U023-F1
#
_entry.id   AF-A0A1Z8U023-F1
#
_cell.length_a   1.000
_cell.length_b   1.000
_cell.length_c   1.000
_cell.angle_alpha   90.00
_cell.angle_beta   90.00
_cell.angle_gamma   90.00
#
_symmetry.space_group_name_H-M   'P 1'
#
loop_
_entity.id
_entity.type
_entity.pdbx_description
1 polymer ?
#
loop_
_entity_poly.entity_id
_entity_poly.type
_entity_poly.pdbx_seq_one_letter_code
_entity_poly.pdbx_strand_id
1 'polypeptide(L)' 'MKTLISTTLIALGIAMMAGSAGDCDGKCMELGNTIGEMLMYALGGMAMMIAGGYIAILDNNK' A
#
# COMPACT_ATOMS: atom_id res chain seq x y z
N MET A 1 8.08 -14.93 12.54
CA MET A 1 6.70 -14.66 12.06
C MET A 1 6.39 -13.17 11.97
N LYS A 2 6.66 -12.36 13.01
CA LYS A 2 6.36 -10.91 13.01
C LYS A 2 7.09 -10.11 11.94
N THR A 3 8.36 -10.42 11.70
CA THR A 3 9.15 -9.82 10.61
C THR A 3 8.50 -10.05 9.26
N LEU A 4 8.10 -11.29 8.94
CA LEU A 4 7.41 -11.61 7.69
C LEU A 4 6.10 -10.86 7.54
N ILE A 5 5.30 -10.77 8.61
CA ILE A 5 4.03 -10.01 8.59
C ILE A 5 4.30 -8.53 8.32
N SER A 6 5.23 -7.93 9.06
CA SER A 6 5.58 -6.51 8.92
C SER A 6 6.09 -6.20 7.51
N THR A 7 7.07 -6.97 7.00
CA THR A 7 7.62 -6.75 5.65
C THR A 7 6.57 -6.95 4.57
N THR A 8 5.66 -7.92 4.74
CA THR A 8 4.57 -8.16 3.80
C THR A 8 3.58 -7.00 3.78
N LEU A 9 3.16 -6.49 4.94
CA LEU A 9 2.27 -5.32 5.02
C LEU A 9 2.89 -4.07 4.41
N ILE A 10 4.18 -3.82 4.66
CA ILE A 10 4.90 -2.69 4.08
C ILE A 10 4.97 -2.82 2.56
N ALA A 11 5.40 -3.99 2.05
CA ALA A 11 5.56 -4.22 0.63
C ALA A 11 4.22 -4.14 -0.13
N LEU A 12 3.18 -4.79 0.38
CA LEU A 12 1.84 -4.73 -0.22
C LEU A 12 1.23 -3.33 -0.12
N GLY A 13 1.48 -2.62 0.98
CA GLY A 13 1.03 -1.23 1.16
C GLY A 13 1.61 -0.30 0.10
N ILE A 14 2.94 -0.39 -0.14
CA ILE A 14 3.62 0.39 -1.17
C ILE A 14 3.13 0.00 -2.57
N ALA A 15 3.00 -1.30 -2.86
CA ALA A 15 2.52 -1.77 -4.16
C ALA A 15 1.09 -1.29 -4.46
N MET A 16 0.19 -1.33 -3.47
CA MET A 16 -1.18 -0.85 -3.62
C MET A 16 -1.24 0.67 -3.84
N MET A 17 -0.40 1.44 -3.12
CA MET A 17 -0.30 2.89 -3.35
C MET A 17 0.20 3.20 -4.76
N ALA A 18 1.26 2.53 -5.21
CA ALA A 18 1.85 2.74 -6.53
C ALA A 18 0.90 2.36 -7.66
N GLY A 19 0.10 1.30 -7.49
CA GLY A 19 -0.90 0.86 -8.47
C GLY A 19 -2.29 1.48 -8.32
N SER A 20 -2.46 2.48 -7.45
CA SER A 20 -3.78 2.99 -7.06
C SER A 20 -4.56 3.64 -8.21
N ALA A 21 -3.87 4.20 -9.21
CA ALA A 21 -4.49 4.76 -10.41
C ALA A 21 -5.18 3.69 -11.26
N GLY A 22 -4.78 2.41 -11.14
CA GLY A 22 -5.35 1.33 -11.93
C GLY A 22 -5.13 1.50 -13.43
N ASP A 23 -4.22 2.38 -13.84
CA ASP A 23 -3.89 2.64 -15.23
C ASP A 23 -2.60 1.92 -15.62
N CYS A 24 -2.45 1.65 -16.91
CA CYS A 24 -1.23 1.06 -17.45
C CYS A 24 -0.20 2.18 -17.69
N ASP A 25 0.21 2.88 -16.61
CA ASP A 25 1.17 4.01 -16.65
C ASP A 25 0.69 5.13 -17.58
N GLY A 26 -0.53 5.63 -17.35
CA GLY A 26 -1.18 6.64 -18.18
C GLY A 26 -1.65 6.17 -19.56
N LYS A 27 -1.32 4.94 -20.01
CA LYS A 27 -1.73 4.44 -21.33
C LYS A 27 -3.15 3.90 -21.42
N CYS A 28 -3.73 3.50 -20.29
CA CYS A 28 -5.08 2.94 -20.22
C CYS A 28 -5.96 3.76 -19.27
N MET A 29 -5.86 5.09 -19.33
CA MET A 29 -6.61 6.01 -18.48
C MET A 29 -8.14 5.84 -18.60
N GLU A 30 -8.63 5.40 -19.76
CA GLU A 30 -10.04 5.07 -19.99
C GLU A 30 -10.54 3.86 -19.19
N LEU A 31 -9.63 3.01 -18.73
CA LEU A 31 -9.88 1.88 -17.82
C LEU A 31 -9.36 2.16 -16.40
N GLY A 32 -8.82 3.36 -16.15
CA GLY A 32 -8.25 3.75 -14.88
C GLY A 32 -9.34 3.96 -13.82
N ASN A 33 -8.91 3.90 -12.56
CA ASN A 33 -9.76 4.17 -11.41
C ASN A 33 -10.21 5.64 -11.41
N THR A 34 -11.42 5.90 -10.94
CA THR A 34 -11.84 7.27 -10.64
C THR A 34 -10.96 7.86 -9.53
N ILE A 35 -10.92 9.20 -9.39
CA ILE A 35 -10.15 9.85 -8.32
C ILE A 35 -10.55 9.35 -6.93
N GLY A 36 -11.83 9.06 -6.71
CA GLY A 36 -12.32 8.51 -5.44
C GLY A 36 -11.79 7.11 -5.15
N GLU A 37 -11.82 6.22 -6.14
CA GLU A 37 -11.26 4.87 -6.03
C GLU A 37 -9.75 4.89 -5.88
N MET A 38 -9.06 5.71 -6.66
CA MET A 38 -7.61 5.92 -6.55
C MET A 38 -7.23 6.34 -5.13
N LEU A 39 -7.93 7.34 -4.58
CA LEU A 39 -7.68 7.80 -3.22
C LEU A 39 -7.96 6.70 -2.18
N MET A 40 -9.02 5.91 -2.37
CA MET A 40 -9.34 4.80 -1.48
C MET A 40 -8.23 3.73 -1.48
N TYR A 41 -7.74 3.32 -2.65
CA TYR A 41 -6.64 2.35 -2.75
C TYR A 41 -5.32 2.93 -2.22
N ALA A 42 -5.02 4.19 -2.52
CA ALA A 42 -3.82 4.86 -2.01
C ALA A 42 -3.84 4.95 -0.48
N LEU A 43 -4.96 5.38 0.13
CA LEU A 43 -5.10 5.44 1.58
C LEU A 43 -5.11 4.04 2.22
N GLY A 44 -5.72 3.05 1.58
CA GLY A 44 -5.67 1.65 2.01
C GLY A 44 -4.24 1.10 2.04
N GLY A 45 -3.49 1.33 0.97
CA GLY A 45 -2.07 0.98 0.89
C GLY A 45 -1.22 1.71 1.95
N MET A 46 -1.49 2.99 2.17
CA MET A 46 -0.83 3.78 3.21
C MET A 46 -1.10 3.22 4.62
N ALA A 47 -2.34 2.86 4.92
CA ALA A 47 -2.72 2.25 6.20
C ALA A 47 -2.00 0.92 6.44
N MET A 48 -1.89 0.06 5.40
CA MET A 48 -1.13 -1.18 5.48
C MET A 48 0.35 -0.93 5.72
N MET A 49 0.95 0.03 5.02
CA MET A 49 2.35 0.40 5.20
C MET A 49 2.63 0.90 6.62
N ILE A 50 1.78 1.78 7.15
CA ILE A 50 1.89 2.32 8.52
C ILE A 50 1.75 1.19 9.54
N ALA A 51 0.75 0.31 9.39
CA ALA A 51 0.56 -0.81 10.30
C ALA A 51 1.77 -1.77 10.29
N GLY A 52 2.29 -2.10 9.12
CA GLY A 52 3.50 -2.92 8.98
C GLY A 52 4.74 -2.26 9.61
N GLY A 53 4.94 -0.96 9.37
CA GLY A 53 6.02 -0.18 9.96
C GLY A 53 5.93 -0.10 11.48
N TYR A 54 4.74 0.11 12.02
CA TYR A 54 4.49 0.12 13.46
C TYR A 54 4.83 -1.23 14.10
N ILE A 55 4.44 -2.34 13.47
CA ILE A 55 4.80 -3.69 13.94
C ILE A 55 6.32 -3.89 13.92
N ALA A 56 7.03 -3.44 12.89
CA ALA A 56 8.49 -3.51 12.83
C ALA A 56 9.17 -2.73 13.96
N ILE A 57 8.71 -1.50 14.23
CA ILE A 57 9.27 -0.66 15.30
C ILE A 57 9.05 -1.33 16.67
N LEU A 58 7.85 -1.86 16.92
CA LEU A 58 7.55 -2.56 18.17
C LEU A 58 8.35 -3.84 18.36
N ASP A 59 8.71 -4.55 17.28
CA ASP A 59 9.52 -5.76 17.38
C ASP A 59 10.99 -5.44 17.62
N ASN A 60 11.51 -4.35 17.05
CA ASN A 60 12.89 -3.89 17.24
C ASN A 60 13.15 -3.20 18.59
N ASN A 61 12.12 -2.67 19.25
CA ASN A 61 12.22 -2.00 20.56
C ASN A 61 12.00 -2.97 21.75
N LYS A 62 12.16 -4.28 21.53
CA LYS A 62 12.12 -5.32 22.57
C LYS A 62 13.51 -5.76 22.96
#